data_AF-A0AAX2GXW1-F1
#
_entry.id   AF-A0AAX2GXW1-F1
#
_cell.length_a   1.000
_cell.length_b   1.000
_cell.length_c   1.000
_cell.angle_alpha   90.00
_cell.angle_beta   90.00
_cell.angle_gamma   90.00
#
_symmetry.space_group_name_H-M   'P 1'
#
loop_
_entity.id
_entity.type
_entity.pdbx_description
1 polymer ?
#
loop_
_entity_poly.entity_id
_entity_poly.type
_entity_poly.pdbx_seq_one_letter_code
_entity_poly.pdbx_strand_id
1 'polypeptide(L)'
;MERFAKETPEYWSVYIAPELYNIPVPIGDRSGNVQDLDAAVMGMRFPLEGRQIRLFMQWGKDLPAQHLDMDLSCEVLYRDGHTDYCSFSKLTTTGCQHSGDIREIPDKVGTAEYININIDELRKAKATYVIFTCNAYSNGALSPNMVVGWMDAKYKMKVSERKGVAYDPSTVIKQVRITQPLSKGLVFGLLDVENQEIIWLEMPFGGQTLHSLSEESVAALLKKLSEKMSIGQFLATKAKGQGVLWVTNTPEEAEKTYDSRNFWEVLSEL
;
A
#
# COMPACT_ATOMS: atom_id res chain seq x y z
N MET A 1 25.11 13.36 -14.08
CA MET A 1 25.29 13.15 -15.53
C MET A 1 26.65 12.56 -15.88
N GLU A 2 27.75 13.02 -15.27
CA GLU A 2 29.11 12.49 -15.57
C GLU A 2 29.29 10.98 -15.36
N ARG A 3 28.54 10.36 -14.43
CA ARG A 3 28.60 8.91 -14.16
C ARG A 3 28.12 8.06 -15.34
N PHE A 4 27.06 8.47 -16.05
CA PHE A 4 26.45 7.69 -17.13
C PHE A 4 27.07 7.98 -18.51
N ALA A 5 27.72 9.14 -18.67
CA ALA A 5 28.30 9.55 -19.94
C ALA A 5 29.57 8.76 -20.35
N LYS A 6 30.09 7.89 -19.47
CA LYS A 6 31.31 7.11 -19.72
C LYS A 6 31.06 5.76 -20.39
N GLU A 7 29.80 5.34 -20.52
CA GLU A 7 29.43 4.06 -21.10
C GLU A 7 28.73 4.29 -22.44
N THR A 8 29.22 3.64 -23.49
CA THR A 8 28.55 3.62 -24.80
C THR A 8 27.24 2.86 -24.66
N PRO A 9 26.10 3.42 -25.11
CA PRO A 9 24.83 2.72 -25.00
C PRO A 9 24.80 1.50 -25.92
N GLU A 10 24.26 0.38 -25.42
CA GLU A 10 24.04 -0.84 -26.20
C GLU A 10 22.80 -0.74 -27.12
N TYR A 11 21.97 0.30 -26.94
CA TYR A 11 20.73 0.56 -27.64
C TYR A 11 20.53 2.06 -27.90
N TRP A 12 19.83 2.40 -28.98
CA TRP A 12 19.61 3.79 -29.41
C TRP A 12 18.17 4.27 -29.23
N SER A 13 17.24 3.36 -28.97
CA SER A 13 15.87 3.68 -28.55
C SER A 13 15.45 2.88 -27.32
N VAL A 14 14.68 3.52 -26.44
CA VAL A 14 14.21 2.90 -25.20
C VAL A 14 12.74 3.20 -24.92
N TYR A 15 12.02 2.19 -24.41
CA TYR A 15 10.70 2.34 -23.83
C TYR A 15 10.79 2.13 -22.32
N ILE A 16 10.21 3.06 -21.55
CA ILE A 16 10.14 3.00 -20.09
C ILE A 16 8.66 2.96 -19.71
N ALA A 17 8.23 1.84 -19.15
CA ALA A 17 6.83 1.63 -18.85
C ALA A 17 6.31 2.64 -17.80
N PRO A 18 5.10 3.22 -17.97
CA PRO A 18 4.55 4.23 -17.06
C PRO A 18 4.53 3.81 -15.59
N GLU A 19 4.31 2.52 -15.30
CA GLU A 19 4.30 1.99 -13.93
C GLU A 19 5.63 2.20 -13.19
N LEU A 20 6.76 2.29 -13.91
CA LEU A 20 8.08 2.49 -13.30
C LEU A 20 8.23 3.91 -12.72
N TYR A 21 7.42 4.86 -13.16
CA TYR A 21 7.37 6.21 -12.56
C TYR A 21 6.65 6.24 -11.22
N ASN A 22 5.89 5.18 -10.90
CA ASN A 22 5.18 5.02 -9.63
C ASN A 22 6.01 4.30 -8.57
N ILE A 23 7.22 3.85 -8.91
CA ILE A 23 8.12 3.11 -8.01
C ILE A 23 9.30 4.02 -7.64
N PRO A 24 9.45 4.46 -6.38
CA PRO A 24 10.63 5.19 -5.95
C PRO A 24 11.88 4.30 -5.99
N VAL A 25 13.04 4.86 -6.32
CA VAL A 25 14.31 4.11 -6.24
C VAL A 25 14.60 3.75 -4.77
N PRO A 26 14.81 2.47 -4.43
CA PRO A 26 15.02 2.01 -3.06
C PRO A 26 16.45 2.29 -2.58
N ILE A 27 16.83 3.57 -2.42
CA ILE A 27 18.16 3.94 -1.92
C ILE A 27 18.15 3.93 -0.39
N GLY A 28 18.80 2.93 0.22
CA GLY A 28 18.94 2.84 1.67
C GLY A 28 17.65 2.45 2.41
N ASP A 29 16.59 2.08 1.68
CA ASP A 29 15.35 1.57 2.24
C ASP A 29 15.55 0.10 2.66
N ARG A 30 15.87 -0.12 3.93
CA ARG A 30 15.71 -1.45 4.53
C ARG A 30 14.29 -1.55 5.06
N SER A 31 13.44 -2.37 4.42
CA SER A 31 12.20 -2.84 5.06
C SER A 31 12.60 -3.74 6.23
N GLY A 32 12.61 -3.20 7.45
CA GLY A 32 13.01 -3.96 8.63
C GLY A 32 11.99 -5.02 9.05
N ASN A 33 10.78 -4.94 8.51
CA ASN A 33 9.59 -5.27 9.27
C ASN A 33 8.54 -6.10 8.53
N VAL A 34 8.54 -6.04 7.19
CA VAL A 34 7.62 -6.74 6.31
C VAL A 34 8.43 -7.58 5.30
N GLN A 35 8.07 -8.85 5.13
CA GLN A 35 8.57 -9.68 4.03
C GLN A 35 7.43 -10.46 3.35
N ASP A 36 7.47 -10.40 2.02
CA ASP A 36 6.99 -11.37 1.04
C ASP A 36 5.48 -11.45 0.68
N LEU A 37 5.20 -10.99 -0.56
CA LEU A 37 4.52 -11.71 -1.65
C LEU A 37 4.44 -10.84 -2.93
N ASP A 38 4.77 -9.54 -2.83
CA ASP A 38 5.03 -8.65 -3.96
C ASP A 38 6.04 -7.59 -3.49
N ALA A 39 7.11 -7.36 -4.25
CA ALA A 39 8.20 -6.43 -3.93
C ALA A 39 7.77 -4.94 -3.98
N ALA A 40 6.88 -4.50 -3.07
CA ALA A 40 6.56 -3.08 -2.96
C ALA A 40 7.58 -2.37 -2.09
N VAL A 41 8.16 -1.33 -2.67
CA VAL A 41 9.01 -0.36 -1.97
C VAL A 41 8.10 0.67 -1.31
N MET A 42 8.42 1.09 -0.08
CA MET A 42 7.70 2.18 0.59
C MET A 42 7.66 3.42 -0.31
N GLY A 43 6.47 4.00 -0.47
CA GLY A 43 6.21 5.11 -1.39
C GLY A 43 5.82 4.70 -2.81
N MET A 44 5.78 3.40 -3.11
CA MET A 44 5.20 2.91 -4.36
C MET A 44 3.72 3.32 -4.44
N ARG A 45 3.32 3.83 -5.61
CA ARG A 45 1.96 4.31 -5.88
C ARG A 45 1.18 3.31 -6.71
N PHE A 46 -0.08 3.14 -6.38
CA PHE A 46 -1.01 2.20 -6.99
C PHE A 46 -2.23 2.97 -7.50
N PRO A 47 -2.22 3.43 -8.76
CA PRO A 47 -3.40 4.01 -9.39
C PRO A 47 -4.58 3.05 -9.34
N LEU A 48 -5.77 3.54 -9.02
CA LEU A 48 -6.97 2.71 -8.93
C LEU A 48 -7.83 2.88 -10.17
N GLU A 49 -8.25 1.76 -10.77
CA GLU A 49 -9.25 1.75 -11.84
C GLU A 49 -10.67 1.95 -11.27
N GLY A 50 -10.96 1.28 -10.16
CA GLY A 50 -12.24 1.34 -9.45
C GLY A 50 -12.38 2.55 -8.53
N ARG A 51 -13.63 2.87 -8.19
CA ARG A 51 -13.98 3.93 -7.21
C ARG A 51 -14.34 3.40 -5.82
N GLN A 52 -14.23 2.10 -5.64
CA GLN A 52 -14.44 1.44 -4.37
C GLN A 52 -13.27 0.52 -4.09
N ILE A 53 -12.70 0.65 -2.90
CA ILE A 53 -11.64 -0.23 -2.42
C ILE A 53 -12.10 -0.92 -1.14
N ARG A 54 -11.52 -2.07 -0.85
CA ARG A 54 -11.73 -2.78 0.41
C ARG A 54 -10.40 -3.03 1.07
N LEU A 55 -10.20 -2.43 2.23
CA LEU A 55 -9.11 -2.79 3.12
C LEU A 55 -9.44 -4.14 3.74
N PHE A 56 -8.40 -4.91 4.04
CA PHE A 56 -8.55 -6.15 4.78
C PHE A 56 -7.38 -6.39 5.72
N MET A 57 -7.68 -7.10 6.80
CA MET A 57 -6.71 -7.63 7.74
C MET A 57 -7.09 -9.06 8.09
N GLN A 58 -6.10 -9.96 8.19
CA GLN A 58 -6.29 -11.37 8.53
C GLN A 58 -5.24 -11.83 9.53
N TRP A 59 -5.67 -12.55 10.56
CA TRP A 59 -4.77 -13.03 11.62
C TRP A 59 -5.30 -14.32 12.25
N GLY A 60 -4.46 -14.94 13.09
CA GLY A 60 -4.87 -16.09 13.90
C GLY A 60 -4.94 -17.44 13.19
N LYS A 61 -4.60 -17.50 11.90
CA LYS A 61 -4.55 -18.77 11.16
C LYS A 61 -3.56 -19.72 11.83
N ASP A 62 -3.94 -21.00 11.94
CA ASP A 62 -3.14 -22.07 12.56
C ASP A 62 -2.84 -21.89 14.07
N LEU A 63 -3.40 -20.86 14.72
CA LEU A 63 -3.28 -20.65 16.17
C LEU A 63 -4.44 -21.32 16.94
N PRO A 64 -4.23 -21.74 18.20
CA PRO A 64 -5.32 -22.20 19.05
C PRO A 64 -6.32 -21.08 19.33
N ALA A 65 -7.56 -21.46 19.59
CA ALA A 65 -8.61 -20.51 20.00
C ALA A 65 -8.17 -19.71 21.23
N GLN A 66 -8.22 -18.38 21.13
CA GLN A 66 -7.78 -17.47 22.19
C GLN A 66 -8.30 -16.05 21.94
N HIS A 67 -8.25 -15.23 22.99
CA HIS A 67 -8.42 -13.78 22.87
C HIS A 67 -7.20 -13.18 22.14
N LEU A 68 -7.46 -12.63 20.97
CA LEU A 68 -6.44 -12.05 20.08
C LEU A 68 -7.11 -10.95 19.27
N ASP A 69 -7.29 -9.84 19.95
CA ASP A 69 -7.92 -8.62 19.48
C ASP A 69 -6.92 -7.77 18.69
N MET A 70 -7.18 -7.64 17.39
CA MET A 70 -6.44 -6.85 16.42
C MET A 70 -7.46 -5.97 15.71
N ASP A 71 -7.16 -4.68 15.56
CA ASP A 71 -8.07 -3.72 14.97
C ASP A 71 -7.61 -3.32 13.57
N LEU A 72 -8.54 -3.36 12.60
CA LEU A 72 -8.42 -2.62 11.36
C LEU A 72 -9.05 -1.23 11.53
N SER A 73 -8.43 -0.20 10.98
CA SER A 73 -8.95 1.16 11.07
C SER A 73 -8.54 2.03 9.90
N CYS A 74 -9.28 3.12 9.69
CA CYS A 74 -8.85 4.18 8.81
C CYS A 74 -9.20 5.57 9.35
N GLU A 75 -8.37 6.56 9.03
CA GLU A 75 -8.58 7.97 9.35
C GLU A 75 -8.74 8.77 8.06
N VAL A 76 -9.78 9.59 7.99
CA VAL A 76 -10.12 10.45 6.85
C VAL A 76 -9.72 11.88 7.18
N LEU A 77 -8.87 12.47 6.34
CA LEU A 77 -8.45 13.86 6.45
C LEU A 77 -9.24 14.70 5.44
N TYR A 78 -9.73 15.85 5.87
CA TYR A 78 -10.52 16.76 5.04
C TYR A 78 -9.77 18.04 4.72
N ARG A 79 -10.16 18.69 3.61
CA ARG A 79 -9.48 19.89 3.09
C ARG A 79 -9.52 21.10 4.04
N ASP A 80 -10.53 21.18 4.89
CA ASP A 80 -10.69 22.22 5.92
C ASP A 80 -9.93 21.90 7.22
N GLY A 81 -9.20 20.78 7.26
CA GLY A 81 -8.30 20.39 8.33
C GLY A 81 -8.93 19.57 9.45
N HIS A 82 -10.24 19.24 9.39
CA HIS A 82 -10.80 18.28 10.34
C HIS A 82 -10.49 16.84 9.92
N THR A 83 -10.62 15.92 10.86
CA THR A 83 -10.51 14.47 10.63
C THR A 83 -11.76 13.74 11.09
N ASP A 84 -11.98 12.56 10.49
CA ASP A 84 -12.94 11.57 10.98
C ASP A 84 -12.33 10.17 10.84
N TYR A 85 -12.94 9.14 11.41
CA TYR A 85 -12.36 7.80 11.40
C TYR A 85 -13.41 6.69 11.31
N CYS A 86 -12.94 5.52 10.88
CA CYS A 86 -13.67 4.26 10.89
C CYS A 86 -12.85 3.21 11.64
N SER A 87 -13.41 2.63 12.70
CA SER A 87 -12.73 1.67 13.59
C SER A 87 -13.77 0.82 14.35
N PHE A 88 -13.30 -0.06 15.23
CA PHE A 88 -14.15 -0.85 16.14
C PHE A 88 -15.16 0.00 16.93
N SER A 89 -14.82 1.24 17.30
CA SER A 89 -15.68 2.14 18.09
C SER A 89 -16.63 2.99 17.23
N LYS A 90 -16.34 3.11 15.93
CA LYS A 90 -17.16 3.82 14.94
C LYS A 90 -17.14 3.09 13.61
N LEU A 91 -18.09 2.18 13.42
CA LEU A 91 -18.13 1.27 12.27
C LEU A 91 -18.45 1.96 10.94
N THR A 92 -18.94 3.21 10.96
CA THR A 92 -19.28 3.94 9.74
C THR A 92 -18.89 5.42 9.87
N THR A 93 -18.27 5.95 8.82
CA THR A 93 -18.10 7.38 8.57
C THR A 93 -18.33 7.65 7.08
N THR A 94 -18.27 8.92 6.66
CA THR A 94 -18.36 9.34 5.27
C THR A 94 -17.46 8.50 4.38
N GLY A 95 -18.07 7.77 3.45
CA GLY A 95 -17.35 6.93 2.50
C GLY A 95 -16.66 5.71 3.09
N CYS A 96 -16.74 5.40 4.39
CA CYS A 96 -16.07 4.24 4.99
C CYS A 96 -17.02 3.37 5.83
N GLN A 97 -16.96 2.05 5.65
CA GLN A 97 -17.79 1.07 6.37
C GLN A 97 -16.97 -0.14 6.84
N HIS A 98 -16.85 -0.29 8.16
CA HIS A 98 -16.23 -1.43 8.84
C HIS A 98 -17.14 -2.66 8.84
N SER A 99 -16.55 -3.86 8.85
CA SER A 99 -17.27 -5.15 8.93
C SER A 99 -17.74 -5.55 10.33
N GLY A 100 -17.42 -4.77 11.37
CA GLY A 100 -17.51 -5.18 12.77
C GLY A 100 -16.15 -5.50 13.40
N ASP A 101 -16.15 -5.73 14.71
CA ASP A 101 -14.98 -5.91 15.59
C ASP A 101 -14.87 -7.38 16.01
N ILE A 102 -13.69 -8.00 15.83
CA ILE A 102 -13.42 -9.39 16.20
C ILE A 102 -12.31 -9.48 17.25
N ARG A 103 -12.67 -9.90 18.46
CA ARG A 103 -11.75 -9.94 19.62
C ARG A 103 -11.16 -11.31 19.91
N GLU A 104 -11.76 -12.37 19.37
CA GLU A 104 -11.36 -13.76 19.61
C GLU A 104 -11.18 -14.49 18.28
N ILE A 105 -10.17 -15.37 18.24
CA ILE A 105 -9.92 -16.22 17.07
C ILE A 105 -10.45 -17.65 17.30
N PRO A 106 -11.05 -18.29 16.29
CA PRO A 106 -11.41 -19.70 16.33
C PRO A 106 -10.18 -20.62 16.21
N ASP A 107 -10.30 -21.87 16.66
CA ASP A 107 -9.20 -22.85 16.60
C ASP A 107 -8.76 -23.11 15.15
N LYS A 108 -7.51 -22.74 14.83
CA LYS A 108 -6.80 -23.01 13.58
C LYS A 108 -7.41 -22.45 12.29
N VAL A 109 -8.52 -21.71 12.36
CA VAL A 109 -9.18 -21.13 11.18
C VAL A 109 -8.67 -19.71 10.91
N GLY A 110 -8.38 -18.93 11.95
CA GLY A 110 -8.11 -17.50 11.84
C GLY A 110 -9.36 -16.67 11.61
N THR A 111 -9.18 -15.36 11.46
CA THR A 111 -10.26 -14.39 11.28
C THR A 111 -9.85 -13.23 10.36
N ALA A 112 -10.81 -12.41 9.97
CA ALA A 112 -10.58 -11.27 9.09
C ALA A 112 -11.53 -10.10 9.34
N GLU A 113 -11.01 -8.88 9.19
CA GLU A 113 -11.77 -7.63 9.19
C GLU A 113 -11.62 -6.88 7.87
N TYR A 114 -12.61 -6.04 7.56
CA TYR A 114 -12.71 -5.30 6.32
C TYR A 114 -13.21 -3.88 6.54
N ILE A 115 -12.71 -2.95 5.74
CA ILE A 115 -13.28 -1.59 5.59
C ILE A 115 -13.54 -1.36 4.09
N ASN A 116 -14.79 -1.17 3.71
CA ASN A 116 -15.13 -0.69 2.38
C ASN A 116 -14.96 0.83 2.34
N ILE A 117 -14.31 1.35 1.31
CA ILE A 117 -14.11 2.79 1.09
C ILE A 117 -14.68 3.19 -0.26
N ASN A 118 -15.53 4.21 -0.28
CA ASN A 118 -16.14 4.81 -1.45
C ASN A 118 -15.49 6.16 -1.77
N ILE A 119 -14.67 6.19 -2.82
CA ILE A 119 -13.87 7.36 -3.21
C ILE A 119 -14.76 8.51 -3.69
N ASP A 120 -15.91 8.22 -4.31
CA ASP A 120 -16.83 9.27 -4.78
C ASP A 120 -17.52 10.01 -3.63
N GLU A 121 -17.86 9.30 -2.55
CA GLU A 121 -18.43 9.92 -1.35
C GLU A 121 -17.39 10.81 -0.64
N LEU A 122 -16.16 10.30 -0.50
CA LEU A 122 -15.04 11.05 0.06
C LEU A 122 -14.74 12.31 -0.74
N ARG A 123 -14.69 12.21 -2.08
CA ARG A 123 -14.44 13.35 -2.96
C ARG A 123 -15.54 14.40 -2.86
N LYS A 124 -16.81 13.98 -2.80
CA LYS A 124 -17.96 14.90 -2.58
C LYS A 124 -17.85 15.62 -1.24
N ALA A 125 -17.36 14.93 -0.22
CA ALA A 125 -17.14 15.49 1.11
C ALA A 125 -15.84 16.31 1.25
N LYS A 126 -15.06 16.46 0.16
CA LYS A 126 -13.77 17.17 0.15
C LYS A 126 -12.71 16.53 1.08
N ALA A 127 -12.77 15.21 1.23
CA ALA A 127 -11.66 14.45 1.81
C ALA A 127 -10.44 14.53 0.90
N THR A 128 -9.25 14.63 1.49
CA THR A 128 -7.96 14.69 0.79
C THR A 128 -7.25 13.35 0.85
N TYR A 129 -7.18 12.76 2.05
CA TYR A 129 -6.50 11.50 2.28
C TYR A 129 -7.32 10.56 3.16
N VAL A 130 -7.07 9.25 2.99
CA VAL A 130 -7.49 8.24 3.96
C VAL A 130 -6.27 7.42 4.37
N ILE A 131 -5.92 7.45 5.65
CA ILE A 131 -4.80 6.70 6.23
C ILE A 131 -5.30 5.34 6.69
N PHE A 132 -4.59 4.27 6.35
CA PHE A 132 -4.95 2.90 6.71
C PHE A 132 -4.07 2.42 7.86
N THR A 133 -4.69 1.95 8.94
CA THR A 133 -3.96 1.47 10.11
C THR A 133 -4.42 0.10 10.53
N CYS A 134 -3.50 -0.68 11.08
CA CYS A 134 -3.84 -1.84 11.89
C CYS A 134 -3.15 -1.74 13.26
N ASN A 135 -3.80 -2.29 14.30
CA ASN A 135 -3.32 -2.21 15.67
C ASN A 135 -3.50 -3.53 16.41
N ALA A 136 -2.61 -3.79 17.37
CA ALA A 136 -2.77 -4.82 18.37
C ALA A 136 -3.43 -4.20 19.60
N TYR A 137 -4.75 -4.32 19.69
CA TYR A 137 -5.49 -3.86 20.86
C TYR A 137 -5.09 -4.69 22.09
N SER A 138 -5.03 -6.00 21.90
CA SER A 138 -4.53 -6.96 22.88
C SER A 138 -3.06 -7.33 22.62
N ASN A 139 -2.41 -7.94 23.62
CA ASN A 139 -1.11 -8.60 23.50
C ASN A 139 0.10 -7.72 23.13
N GLY A 140 -0.10 -6.40 22.96
CA GLY A 140 0.97 -5.40 22.93
C GLY A 140 1.87 -5.39 21.68
N ALA A 141 1.64 -6.31 20.73
CA ALA A 141 2.33 -6.39 19.44
C ALA A 141 1.42 -7.04 18.39
N LEU A 142 1.59 -6.64 17.12
CA LEU A 142 0.85 -7.21 16.00
C LEU A 142 1.06 -8.73 15.89
N SER A 143 -0.02 -9.44 15.55
CA SER A 143 0.02 -10.90 15.46
C SER A 143 1.04 -11.37 14.41
N PRO A 144 1.86 -12.40 14.70
CA PRO A 144 2.78 -12.95 13.71
C PRO A 144 2.00 -13.52 12.51
N ASN A 145 2.56 -13.37 11.31
CA ASN A 145 1.96 -13.79 10.05
C ASN A 145 0.65 -13.09 9.70
N MET A 146 0.27 -12.03 10.43
CA MET A 146 -0.85 -11.18 10.07
C MET A 146 -0.68 -10.64 8.66
N VAL A 147 -1.76 -10.62 7.89
CA VAL A 147 -1.78 -10.08 6.53
C VAL A 147 -2.65 -8.83 6.51
N VAL A 148 -2.14 -7.76 5.91
CA VAL A 148 -2.89 -6.54 5.64
C VAL A 148 -2.78 -6.15 4.17
N GLY A 149 -3.79 -5.48 3.64
CA GLY A 149 -3.79 -5.08 2.26
C GLY A 149 -5.08 -4.41 1.83
N TRP A 150 -5.19 -4.22 0.51
CA TRP A 150 -6.39 -3.71 -0.12
C TRP A 150 -6.65 -4.40 -1.46
N MET A 151 -7.93 -4.44 -1.82
CA MET A 151 -8.44 -5.04 -3.05
C MET A 151 -9.45 -4.10 -3.72
N ASP A 152 -9.67 -4.28 -5.01
CA ASP A 152 -10.79 -3.65 -5.71
C ASP A 152 -12.11 -4.19 -5.14
N ALA A 153 -13.05 -3.29 -4.81
CA ALA A 153 -14.35 -3.65 -4.26
C ALA A 153 -15.48 -3.68 -5.32
N LYS A 154 -15.17 -3.63 -6.61
CA LYS A 154 -16.11 -3.73 -7.74
C LYS A 154 -17.04 -4.94 -7.62
N TYR A 155 -16.58 -6.05 -7.07
CA TYR A 155 -17.39 -7.24 -6.83
C TYR A 155 -17.86 -7.31 -5.37
N LYS A 156 -19.17 -7.57 -5.18
CA LYS A 156 -19.78 -7.74 -3.86
C LYS A 156 -19.24 -9.01 -3.21
N MET A 157 -18.71 -8.89 -2.00
CA MET A 157 -18.40 -10.04 -1.16
C MET A 157 -19.64 -10.57 -0.45
N LYS A 158 -19.70 -11.89 -0.26
CA LYS A 158 -20.65 -12.55 0.63
C LYS A 158 -19.90 -12.97 1.89
N VAL A 159 -20.20 -12.30 3.00
CA VAL A 159 -19.74 -12.72 4.33
C VAL A 159 -20.67 -13.84 4.80
N SER A 160 -20.10 -14.97 5.22
CA SER A 160 -20.85 -16.10 5.78
C SER A 160 -20.30 -16.44 7.15
N GLU A 161 -21.08 -16.22 8.20
CA GLU A 161 -20.74 -16.57 9.59
C GLU A 161 -20.27 -18.04 9.74
N ARG A 162 -20.75 -18.95 8.90
CA ARG A 162 -20.38 -20.39 8.93
C ARG A 162 -19.15 -20.81 8.13
N LYS A 163 -18.72 -20.02 7.15
CA LYS A 163 -17.67 -20.41 6.19
C LYS A 163 -16.47 -19.47 6.21
N GLY A 164 -16.50 -18.48 7.11
CA GLY A 164 -15.61 -17.35 7.05
C GLY A 164 -15.89 -16.49 5.82
N VAL A 165 -14.93 -15.61 5.52
CA VAL A 165 -15.05 -14.65 4.44
C VAL A 165 -14.34 -15.16 3.20
N ALA A 166 -15.09 -15.35 2.11
CA ALA A 166 -14.53 -15.60 0.79
C ALA A 166 -14.34 -14.24 0.10
N TYR A 167 -13.11 -13.70 0.14
CA TYR A 167 -12.72 -12.64 -0.79
C TYR A 167 -12.08 -13.28 -2.02
N ASP A 168 -12.19 -12.61 -3.16
CA ASP A 168 -11.62 -13.07 -4.42
C ASP A 168 -10.13 -12.66 -4.50
N PRO A 169 -9.17 -13.59 -4.41
CA PRO A 169 -7.75 -13.24 -4.43
C PRO A 169 -7.32 -12.52 -5.72
N SER A 170 -8.06 -12.70 -6.83
CA SER A 170 -7.77 -12.02 -8.11
C SER A 170 -8.04 -10.52 -8.07
N THR A 171 -8.74 -10.04 -7.05
CA THR A 171 -9.06 -8.62 -6.86
C THR A 171 -8.07 -7.90 -5.95
N VAL A 172 -7.14 -8.63 -5.32
CA VAL A 172 -6.11 -8.06 -4.45
C VAL A 172 -5.16 -7.23 -5.28
N ILE A 173 -5.08 -5.93 -4.96
CA ILE A 173 -4.15 -5.00 -5.60
C ILE A 173 -2.81 -5.06 -4.88
N LYS A 174 -2.86 -5.07 -3.54
CA LYS A 174 -1.67 -5.18 -2.70
C LYS A 174 -1.99 -5.87 -1.39
N GLN A 175 -1.07 -6.73 -0.97
CA GLN A 175 -1.05 -7.27 0.39
C GLN A 175 0.39 -7.46 0.87
N VAL A 176 0.55 -7.49 2.18
CA VAL A 176 1.81 -7.84 2.81
C VAL A 176 1.58 -8.73 4.02
N ARG A 177 2.59 -9.54 4.34
CA ARG A 177 2.65 -10.32 5.58
C ARG A 177 3.60 -9.65 6.57
N ILE A 178 3.12 -9.49 7.79
CA ILE A 178 3.93 -9.04 8.92
C ILE A 178 4.70 -10.25 9.47
N THR A 179 6.03 -10.23 9.31
CA THR A 179 6.90 -11.37 9.62
C THR A 179 7.64 -11.24 10.94
N GLN A 180 7.83 -10.01 11.43
CA GLN A 180 8.39 -9.76 12.76
C GLN A 180 7.34 -9.09 13.66
N PRO A 181 7.23 -9.48 14.94
CA PRO A 181 6.35 -8.80 15.88
C PRO A 181 6.88 -7.38 16.10
N LEU A 182 6.18 -6.40 15.54
CA LEU A 182 6.60 -5.01 15.54
C LEU A 182 5.45 -4.14 15.95
N SER A 183 5.76 -3.18 16.83
CA SER A 183 4.90 -2.05 17.17
C SER A 183 3.49 -2.45 17.64
N LYS A 184 2.80 -1.49 18.26
CA LYS A 184 1.39 -1.67 18.59
C LYS A 184 0.47 -1.33 17.42
N GLY A 185 0.97 -0.61 16.41
CA GLY A 185 0.26 -0.39 15.17
C GLY A 185 1.17 -0.10 13.99
N LEU A 186 0.60 -0.21 12.79
CA LEU A 186 1.25 0.02 11.51
C LEU A 186 0.34 0.87 10.63
N VAL A 187 0.87 1.95 10.07
CA VAL A 187 0.28 2.56 8.87
C VAL A 187 0.76 1.76 7.68
N PHE A 188 -0.17 1.09 7.00
CA PHE A 188 0.14 0.20 5.87
C PHE A 188 -0.26 0.79 4.51
N GLY A 189 -0.89 1.95 4.48
CA GLY A 189 -1.22 2.61 3.23
C GLY A 189 -1.92 3.93 3.42
N LEU A 190 -2.01 4.69 2.33
CA LEU A 190 -2.68 5.97 2.29
C LEU A 190 -3.34 6.16 0.93
N LEU A 191 -4.66 6.35 0.91
CA LEU A 191 -5.40 6.73 -0.28
C LEU A 191 -5.28 8.24 -0.48
N ASP A 192 -4.76 8.65 -1.63
CA ASP A 192 -4.94 9.99 -2.17
C ASP A 192 -6.27 10.05 -2.94
N VAL A 193 -7.25 10.75 -2.36
CA VAL A 193 -8.62 10.81 -2.89
C VAL A 193 -8.68 11.62 -4.19
N GLU A 194 -7.83 12.64 -4.31
CA GLU A 194 -7.77 13.52 -5.46
C GLU A 194 -7.14 12.81 -6.66
N ASN A 195 -5.98 12.20 -6.45
CA ASN A 195 -5.24 11.47 -7.48
C ASN A 195 -5.77 10.04 -7.74
N GLN A 196 -6.68 9.54 -6.89
CA GLN A 196 -7.26 8.20 -7.00
C GLN A 196 -6.18 7.11 -7.04
N GLU A 197 -5.22 7.21 -6.12
CA GLU A 197 -4.12 6.26 -5.98
C GLU A 197 -3.88 5.92 -4.50
N ILE A 198 -3.34 4.74 -4.25
CA ILE A 198 -2.91 4.34 -2.91
C ILE A 198 -1.39 4.35 -2.88
N ILE A 199 -0.83 4.96 -1.84
CA ILE A 199 0.61 4.95 -1.56
C ILE A 199 0.87 3.86 -0.53
N TRP A 200 1.74 2.91 -0.86
CA TRP A 200 2.22 1.91 0.09
C TRP A 200 3.10 2.57 1.16
N LEU A 201 2.73 2.40 2.42
CA LEU A 201 3.48 2.89 3.56
C LEU A 201 3.77 1.72 4.51
N GLU A 202 4.90 1.80 5.21
CA GLU A 202 5.27 0.84 6.24
C GLU A 202 5.81 1.64 7.44
N MET A 203 4.90 2.32 8.13
CA MET A 203 5.26 3.22 9.23
C MET A 203 4.73 2.66 10.57
N PRO A 204 5.60 2.08 11.41
CA PRO A 204 5.21 1.59 12.73
C PRO A 204 4.88 2.77 13.66
N PHE A 205 3.92 2.57 14.58
CA PHE A 205 3.60 3.54 15.63
C PHE A 205 3.23 2.86 16.96
N GLY A 206 3.38 3.61 18.06
CA GLY A 206 3.30 3.07 19.43
C GLY A 206 1.90 2.97 20.03
N GLY A 207 0.85 3.25 19.26
CA GLY A 207 -0.53 3.32 19.74
C GLY A 207 -1.27 1.99 19.77
N GLN A 208 -2.14 1.80 20.76
CA GLN A 208 -3.14 0.72 20.75
C GLN A 208 -4.31 1.01 19.81
N THR A 209 -4.50 2.27 19.41
CA THR A 209 -5.57 2.72 18.53
C THR A 209 -5.03 3.76 17.54
N LEU A 210 -5.80 4.02 16.48
CA LEU A 210 -5.48 5.05 15.47
C LEU A 210 -5.27 6.44 16.09
N HIS A 211 -5.88 6.76 17.23
CA HIS A 211 -5.77 8.08 17.87
C HIS A 211 -4.35 8.44 18.36
N SER A 212 -3.45 7.47 18.41
CA SER A 212 -2.03 7.73 18.72
C SER A 212 -1.20 8.04 17.47
N LEU A 213 -1.81 8.04 16.28
CA LEU A 213 -1.17 8.38 15.03
C LEU A 213 -0.81 9.87 15.01
N SER A 214 0.39 10.20 14.53
CA SER A 214 0.80 11.58 14.29
C SER A 214 0.62 11.90 12.81
N GLU A 215 -0.42 12.69 12.49
CA GLU A 215 -0.66 13.20 11.14
C GLU A 215 0.56 13.96 10.60
N GLU A 216 1.24 14.75 11.45
CA GLU A 216 2.47 15.45 11.10
C GLU A 216 3.59 14.49 10.66
N SER A 217 3.73 13.36 11.35
CA SER A 217 4.72 12.34 11.02
C SER A 217 4.40 11.64 9.70
N VAL A 218 3.12 11.36 9.42
CA VAL A 218 2.67 10.83 8.13
C VAL A 218 2.93 11.83 7.02
N ALA A 219 2.58 13.10 7.21
CA ALA A 219 2.83 14.17 6.23
C ALA A 219 4.32 14.37 5.95
N ALA A 220 5.18 14.32 6.98
CA ALA A 220 6.62 14.39 6.82
C ALA A 220 7.19 13.20 6.04
N LEU A 221 6.68 11.99 6.30
CA LEU A 221 7.04 10.79 5.53
C LEU A 221 6.61 10.92 4.06
N LEU A 222 5.38 11.33 3.79
CA LEU A 222 4.89 11.55 2.43
C LEU A 222 5.75 12.56 1.68
N LYS A 223 6.10 13.68 2.31
CA LYS A 223 6.98 14.68 1.72
C LYS A 223 8.33 14.07 1.34
N LYS A 224 8.98 13.36 2.27
CA LYS A 224 10.25 12.68 2.01
C LYS A 224 10.15 11.68 0.85
N LEU A 225 9.05 10.93 0.77
CA LEU A 225 8.81 9.97 -0.33
C LEU A 225 8.55 10.67 -1.67
N SER A 226 7.89 11.82 -1.67
CA SER A 226 7.64 12.62 -2.88
C SER A 226 8.90 13.22 -3.49
N GLU A 227 9.95 13.43 -2.69
CA GLU A 227 11.25 13.95 -3.13
C GLU A 227 12.16 12.86 -3.72
N LYS A 228 11.79 11.58 -3.59
CA LYS A 228 12.55 10.47 -4.17
C LYS A 228 12.38 10.44 -5.69
N MET A 229 13.49 10.24 -6.38
CA MET A 229 13.48 9.90 -7.81
C MET A 229 12.78 8.54 -7.99
N SER A 230 11.92 8.44 -9.00
CA SER A 230 11.35 7.16 -9.42
C SER A 230 12.31 6.36 -10.29
N ILE A 231 12.11 5.04 -10.39
CA ILE A 231 12.85 4.18 -11.30
C ILE A 231 12.71 4.70 -12.75
N GLY A 232 11.51 5.08 -13.16
CA GLY A 232 11.28 5.65 -14.50
C GLY A 232 12.08 6.95 -14.74
N GLN A 233 12.12 7.86 -13.77
CA GLN A 233 12.95 9.08 -13.86
C GLN A 233 14.45 8.76 -13.90
N PHE A 234 14.89 7.77 -13.13
CA PHE A 234 16.28 7.33 -13.12
C PHE A 234 16.69 6.77 -14.48
N LEU A 235 15.92 5.83 -15.03
CA LEU A 235 16.16 5.22 -16.34
C LEU A 235 16.16 6.27 -17.45
N ALA A 236 15.21 7.21 -17.43
CA ALA A 236 15.18 8.31 -18.40
C ALA A 236 16.41 9.21 -18.29
N THR A 237 16.87 9.50 -17.06
CA THR A 237 18.08 10.28 -16.81
C THR A 237 19.34 9.55 -17.27
N LYS A 238 19.40 8.23 -17.07
CA LYS A 238 20.48 7.36 -17.55
C LYS A 238 20.54 7.35 -19.08
N ALA A 239 19.42 7.06 -19.74
CA ALA A 239 19.31 7.02 -21.21
C ALA A 239 19.75 8.36 -21.83
N LYS A 240 19.28 9.49 -21.27
CA LYS A 240 19.71 10.83 -21.68
C LYS A 240 21.21 11.05 -21.47
N GLY A 241 21.76 10.56 -20.37
CA GLY A 241 23.19 10.67 -20.05
C GLY A 241 24.09 9.83 -20.97
N GLN A 242 23.60 8.70 -21.47
CA GLN A 242 24.31 7.82 -22.42
C GLN A 242 24.13 8.26 -23.88
N GLY A 243 23.30 9.26 -24.17
CA GLY A 243 23.06 9.74 -25.53
C GLY A 243 22.11 8.85 -26.34
N VAL A 244 21.23 8.09 -25.68
CA VAL A 244 20.13 7.36 -26.35
C VAL A 244 19.28 8.36 -27.13
N LEU A 245 19.07 8.10 -28.42
CA LEU A 245 18.55 9.08 -29.37
C LEU A 245 17.04 9.27 -29.26
N TRP A 246 16.30 8.26 -28.79
CA TRP A 246 14.85 8.29 -28.74
C TRP A 246 14.27 7.52 -27.55
N VAL A 247 13.39 8.17 -26.79
CA VAL A 247 12.48 7.49 -25.84
C VAL A 247 11.11 7.40 -26.51
N THR A 248 10.64 6.19 -26.78
CA THR A 248 9.31 5.96 -27.40
C THR A 248 8.24 5.71 -26.34
N ASN A 249 6.98 5.94 -26.72
CA ASN A 249 5.80 5.64 -25.90
C ASN A 249 5.21 4.25 -26.22
N THR A 250 5.79 3.51 -27.16
CA THR A 250 5.32 2.17 -27.55
C THR A 250 6.46 1.16 -27.45
N PRO A 251 6.29 0.04 -26.72
CA PRO A 251 7.33 -0.98 -26.56
C PRO A 251 7.90 -1.52 -27.87
N GLU A 252 7.05 -1.66 -28.90
CA GLU A 252 7.40 -2.29 -30.18
C GLU A 252 8.39 -1.47 -31.03
N GLU A 253 8.49 -0.17 -30.76
CA GLU A 253 9.39 0.75 -31.47
C GLU A 253 10.76 0.88 -30.78
N ALA A 254 10.93 0.26 -29.60
CA ALA A 254 12.14 0.37 -28.80
C ALA A 254 13.09 -0.82 -29.00
N GLU A 255 14.39 -0.53 -29.09
CA GLU A 255 15.44 -1.56 -29.02
C GLU A 255 15.58 -2.13 -27.60
N LYS A 256 15.33 -1.29 -26.58
CA LYS A 256 15.29 -1.70 -25.16
C LYS A 256 13.95 -1.35 -24.53
N THR A 257 13.36 -2.30 -23.83
CA THR A 257 12.14 -2.10 -23.04
C THR A 257 12.44 -2.33 -21.56
N TYR A 258 11.97 -1.43 -20.70
CA TYR A 258 11.94 -1.60 -19.25
C TYR A 258 10.49 -1.62 -18.76
N ASP A 259 10.07 -2.74 -18.19
CA ASP A 259 8.71 -2.93 -17.65
C ASP A 259 8.69 -3.91 -16.46
N SER A 260 7.49 -4.18 -15.95
CA SER A 260 7.27 -5.11 -14.84
C SER A 260 7.62 -6.58 -15.15
N ARG A 261 7.61 -7.00 -16.43
CA ARG A 261 7.89 -8.38 -16.86
C ARG A 261 9.39 -8.67 -16.86
N ASN A 262 10.23 -7.64 -17.05
CA ASN A 262 11.68 -7.74 -16.97
C ASN A 262 12.26 -6.94 -15.79
N PHE A 263 11.53 -6.89 -14.67
CA PHE A 263 11.91 -6.11 -13.50
C PHE A 263 13.31 -6.45 -12.94
N TRP A 264 13.80 -7.68 -13.11
CA TRP A 264 15.18 -8.03 -12.75
C TRP A 264 16.23 -7.25 -13.53
N GLU A 265 16.00 -7.00 -14.82
CA GLU A 265 16.88 -6.16 -15.62
C GLU A 265 16.78 -4.71 -15.17
N VAL A 266 15.57 -4.22 -14.89
CA VAL A 266 15.34 -2.87 -14.33
C VAL A 266 16.16 -2.67 -13.05
N LEU A 267 16.16 -3.65 -12.14
CA LEU A 267 16.92 -3.59 -10.90
C LEU A 267 18.44 -3.61 -11.12
N SER A 268 18.92 -4.25 -12.18
CA SER A 268 20.36 -4.27 -12.51
C SER A 268 20.89 -2.90 -12.96
N GLU A 269 20.00 -1.98 -13.34
CA GLU A 269 20.36 -0.63 -13.79
C GLU A 269 20.57 0.36 -12.63
N LEU A 270 20.00 0.09 -11.45
CA LEU A 270 19.96 0.96 -10.27
C LEU A 270 21.28 0.93 -9.47
#